data_AF-A0A9C9JRQ7-F1
#
_entry.id   AF-A0A9C9JRQ7-F1
#
_cell.length_a   1.000
_cell.length_b   1.000
_cell.length_c   1.000
_cell.angle_alpha   90.00
_cell.angle_beta   90.00
_cell.angle_gamma   90.00
#
_symmetry.space_group_name_H-M   'P 1'
#
loop_
_entity.id
_entity.type
_entity.pdbx_description
1 polymer ?
#
loop_
_entity_poly.entity_id
_entity_poly.type
_entity_poly.pdbx_seq_one_letter_code
_entity_poly.pdbx_strand_id
1 'polypeptide(L)' 'MKTENQHIEWLTPDQFEQELGISKSTQAKLRMRKKIPFVKFGKFIYYDRREIDEHLQNHKIEVSHA' A
#
# COMPACT_ATOMS: atom_id res chain seq x y z
N MET A 1 6.15 28.60 -4.05
CA MET A 1 6.91 27.38 -4.38
C MET A 1 6.47 26.32 -3.38
N LYS A 2 5.82 25.25 -3.83
CA LYS A 2 5.31 24.22 -2.91
C LYS A 2 6.51 23.42 -2.41
N THR A 3 6.83 23.55 -1.13
CA THR A 3 7.86 22.75 -0.47
C THR A 3 7.39 21.30 -0.52
N GLU A 4 8.00 20.51 -1.40
CA GLU A 4 7.76 19.07 -1.50
C GLU A 4 8.42 18.40 -0.28
N ASN A 5 7.74 18.48 0.86
CA ASN A 5 8.08 17.70 2.02
C ASN A 5 7.82 16.23 1.66
N GLN A 6 8.90 15.52 1.33
CA GLN A 6 8.92 14.06 1.19
C GLN A 6 8.73 13.41 2.57
N HIS A 7 7.54 13.56 3.16
CA HIS A 7 7.19 12.80 4.35
C HIS A 7 6.90 11.37 3.92
N ILE A 8 7.63 10.42 4.50
CA ILE A 8 7.29 9.01 4.42
C ILE A 8 6.05 8.83 5.31
N GLU A 9 4.88 8.79 4.68
CA GLU A 9 3.62 8.56 5.38
C GLU A 9 3.46 7.05 5.61
N TRP A 10 3.74 6.63 6.83
CA TRP A 10 3.52 5.27 7.29
C TRP A 10 2.04 5.09 7.63
N LEU A 11 1.36 4.27 6.85
CA LEU A 11 -0.03 3.92 7.08
C LEU A 11 -0.14 2.65 7.91
N THR A 12 -0.98 2.71 8.93
CA THR A 12 -1.48 1.50 9.60
C THR A 12 -2.50 0.76 8.72
N PRO A 13 -2.81 -0.52 8.99
CA PRO A 13 -3.82 -1.26 8.23
C PRO A 13 -5.20 -0.60 8.25
N ASP A 14 -5.55 0.06 9.35
CA ASP A 14 -6.78 0.83 9.48
C ASP A 14 -6.76 2.09 8.60
N GLN A 15 -5.68 2.88 8.62
CA GLN A 15 -5.56 4.05 7.73
C GLN A 15 -5.54 3.65 6.25
N PHE A 16 -4.84 2.56 5.90
CA PHE A 16 -4.84 2.00 4.56
C PHE A 16 -6.26 1.66 4.09
N GLU A 17 -7.08 1.08 4.97
CA GLU A 17 -8.48 0.78 4.67
C GLU A 17 -9.31 2.05 4.49
N GLN A 18 -9.11 3.07 5.33
CA GLN A 18 -9.83 4.34 5.21
C GLN A 18 -9.47 5.11 3.94
N GLU A 19 -8.19 5.14 3.55
CA GLU A 19 -7.72 5.95 2.42
C GLU A 19 -7.89 5.25 1.07
N LEU A 20 -7.65 3.94 1.00
CA LEU A 20 -7.69 3.18 -0.26
C LEU A 20 -8.98 2.35 -0.39
N GLY A 21 -9.79 2.25 0.65
CA GLY A 21 -11.02 1.44 0.66
C GLY A 21 -10.76 -0.07 0.66
N ILE A 22 -9.52 -0.51 0.91
CA ILE A 22 -9.15 -1.93 0.87
C ILE A 22 -9.23 -2.51 2.29
N SER A 23 -10.15 -3.45 2.50
CA SER A 23 -10.35 -4.06 3.81
C SER A 23 -9.10 -4.74 4.38
N LYS A 24 -8.94 -4.74 5.70
CA LYS A 24 -7.82 -5.45 6.39
C LYS A 24 -7.71 -6.93 6.00
N SER A 25 -8.82 -7.61 5.76
CA SER A 25 -8.85 -8.99 5.28
C SER A 25 -8.26 -9.13 3.88
N THR A 26 -8.57 -8.19 2.98
CA THR A 26 -7.98 -8.13 1.64
C THR A 26 -6.49 -7.77 1.72
N GLN A 27 -6.11 -6.80 2.54
CA GLN A 27 -4.71 -6.45 2.78
C GLN A 27 -3.90 -7.67 3.26
N ALA A 28 -4.43 -8.46 4.19
CA ALA A 28 -3.78 -9.68 4.65
C ALA A 28 -3.55 -10.69 3.51
N LYS A 29 -4.57 -10.94 2.68
CA LYS A 29 -4.46 -11.79 1.49
C LYS A 29 -3.41 -11.26 0.50
N LEU A 30 -3.39 -9.95 0.26
CA LEU A 30 -2.42 -9.31 -0.64
C LEU A 30 -0.99 -9.43 -0.10
N ARG A 31 -0.77 -9.21 1.21
CA ARG A 31 0.53 -9.43 1.86
C ARG A 31 0.99 -10.88 1.74
N MET A 32 0.09 -11.85 1.99
CA MET A 32 0.39 -13.27 1.83
C MET A 32 0.80 -13.62 0.39
N ARG A 33 0.12 -13.00 -0.59
CA ARG A 33 0.43 -13.15 -2.02
C ARG A 33 1.62 -12.30 -2.47
N LYS A 34 2.26 -11.53 -1.58
CA LYS A 34 3.33 -10.56 -1.88
C LYS A 34 2.93 -9.57 -2.99
N LYS A 35 1.64 -9.23 -3.05
CA LYS A 35 1.01 -8.30 -4.01
C LYS A 35 0.88 -6.88 -3.47
N ILE A 36 1.29 -6.65 -2.23
CA ILE A 36 1.51 -5.30 -1.71
C ILE A 36 2.76 -5.33 -0.85
N PRO A 37 3.63 -4.32 -0.95
CA PRO A 37 4.73 -4.15 -0.02
C PRO A 37 4.20 -3.85 1.39
N PHE A 38 4.93 -4.29 2.40
CA PHE A 38 4.62 -4.00 3.79
C PHE A 38 5.88 -4.05 4.64
N VAL A 39 5.92 -3.24 5.69
CA VAL A 39 6.98 -3.26 6.69
C VAL A 39 6.42 -3.82 7.98
N LYS A 40 7.11 -4.82 8.54
CA LYS A 40 6.77 -5.40 9.83
C LYS A 40 7.70 -4.85 10.89
N PHE A 41 7.15 -4.15 11.86
CA PHE A 41 7.87 -3.66 13.03
C PHE A 41 7.31 -4.34 14.29
N GLY A 42 7.98 -5.41 14.71
CA GLY A 42 7.51 -6.26 15.81
C GLY A 42 6.17 -6.95 15.48
N LYS A 43 5.12 -6.63 16.24
CA LYS A 43 3.75 -7.14 16.01
C LYS A 43 2.93 -6.25 15.05
N PHE A 44 3.40 -5.05 14.77
CA PHE A 44 2.69 -4.08 13.95
C PHE A 44 3.12 -4.17 12.48
N ILE A 45 2.17 -3.85 11.60
CA ILE A 45 2.41 -3.76 10.17
C ILE A 45 2.14 -2.33 9.74
N TYR A 46 3.03 -1.79 8.92
CA TYR A 46 2.92 -0.49 8.32
C TYR A 46 3.08 -0.60 6.81
N TYR A 47 2.54 0.38 6.12
CA TYR A 47 2.63 0.53 4.67
C TYR A 47 3.25 1.88 4.36
N ASP A 48 4.28 1.92 3.51
CA ASP A 48 4.72 3.19 2.93
C ASP A 48 3.69 3.60 1.88
N ARG A 49 3.03 4.74 2.11
CA ARG A 49 2.03 5.31 1.20
C ARG A 49 2.55 5.38 -0.24
N ARG A 50 3.77 5.87 -0.43
CA ARG A 50 4.36 6.10 -1.76
C ARG A 50 4.64 4.78 -2.45
N GLU A 51 5.22 3.82 -1.74
CA GLU A 51 5.53 2.50 -2.29
C GLU A 51 4.24 1.77 -2.70
N ILE A 52 3.16 1.95 -1.95
CA ILE A 52 1.85 1.40 -2.29
C ILE A 52 1.25 2.09 -3.52
N ASP A 53 1.27 3.41 -3.57
CA ASP A 53 0.74 4.17 -4.71
C ASP A 53 1.50 3.82 -6.00
N GLU A 54 2.83 3.75 -5.94
CA GLU A 54 3.68 3.28 -7.03
C GLU A 54 3.37 1.83 -7.41
N HIS A 55 3.21 0.94 -6.43
CA HIS A 55 2.88 -0.46 -6.68
C HIS A 55 1.53 -0.61 -7.38
N LEU A 56 0.52 0.13 -6.92
CA LEU A 56 -0.82 0.16 -7.51
C LEU A 56 -0.80 0.75 -8.92
N GLN A 57 -0.03 1.82 -9.14
CA GLN A 57 0.13 2.42 -10.47
C GLN A 57 0.80 1.45 -11.45
N ASN A 58 1.86 0.77 -11.01
CA ASN A 58 2.58 -0.20 -11.84
C ASN A 58 1.74 -1.46 -12.13
N HIS A 59 0.88 -1.89 -11.19
CA HIS A 59 0.01 -3.06 -11.36
C HIS A 59 -1.31 -2.77 -12.10
N LYS A 60 -1.62 -1.52 -12.45
CA LYS A 60 -2.76 -1.19 -13.33
C LYS A 60 -2.50 -1.58 -14.80
N ILE A 61 -1.27 -1.92 -15.18
CA ILE A 61 -0.89 -2.33 -16.54
C ILE A 61 -0.69 -3.85 -16.60
N GLU A 62 -1.74 -4.62 -16.32
CA GLU A 62 -1.92 -5.93 -16.96
C GLU A 62 -3.36 -5.99 -17.47
N VAL A 63 -3.64 -5.17 -18.49
CA VAL A 63 -4.75 -5.48 -19.40
C VAL A 63 -4.27 -6.66 -20.23
N SER A 64 -4.52 -7.87 -19.75
CA SER A 64 -4.38 -9.07 -20.56
C SER A 64 -5.38 -8.94 -21.71
N HIS A 65 -4.88 -8.54 -22.88
CA HIS A 65 -5.58 -8.71 -24.14
C HIS A 65 -5.64 -10.22 -24.38
N ALA A 66 -6.82 -10.81 -24.17
CA ALA A 66 -7.17 -12.13 -24.62
C ALA A 66 -8.10 -11.99 -25.84
#